data_AF-A0A6J7GUF0-F1
#
_entry.id   AF-A0A6J7GUF0-F1
#
_cell.length_a   1.000
_cell.length_b   1.000
_cell.length_c   1.000
_cell.angle_alpha   90.00
_cell.angle_beta   90.00
_cell.angle_gamma   90.00
#
_symmetry.space_group_name_H-M   'P 1'
#
loop_
_entity.id
_entity.type
_entity.pdbx_description
1 polymer ?
#
loop_
_entity_poly.entity_id
_entity_poly.type
_entity_poly.pdbx_seq_one_letter_code
_entity_poly.pdbx_strand_id
1 'polypeptide(L)'
;MTKSTTGVRVRAESGPRCRWCRRVLPEQKGAGRKRVFCSQACRQWDWVGRQRARELKLSEDELVVARQEIDSLYDDLYVLACAVDDTEREMKACKPTVTSLKEAMEWIMDAARPLRDRTLTPSAQPE
;
A
#
# COMPACT_ATOMS: atom_id res chain seq x y z
N MET A 1 -38.99 -7.18 -1.68
CA MET A 1 -38.37 -5.84 -1.71
C MET A 1 -36.99 -5.91 -1.07
N THR A 2 -35.99 -6.41 -1.80
CA THR A 2 -34.60 -6.47 -1.34
C THR A 2 -33.90 -5.18 -1.75
N LYS A 3 -33.68 -4.27 -0.80
CA LYS A 3 -32.89 -3.06 -1.03
C LYS A 3 -31.42 -3.46 -1.00
N SER A 4 -30.80 -3.53 -2.18
CA SER A 4 -29.35 -3.64 -2.34
C SER A 4 -28.67 -2.49 -1.59
N THR A 5 -27.90 -2.82 -0.57
CA THR A 5 -27.04 -1.87 0.13
C THR A 5 -25.86 -1.50 -0.77
N THR A 6 -25.86 -0.22 -1.12
CA THR A 6 -24.81 0.50 -1.83
C THR A 6 -23.42 0.16 -1.26
N GLY A 7 -22.61 -0.53 -2.06
CA GLY A 7 -21.21 -0.77 -1.75
C GLY A 7 -20.49 0.56 -1.53
N VAL A 8 -19.76 0.67 -0.42
CA VAL A 8 -18.85 1.78 -0.15
C VAL A 8 -17.79 1.78 -1.26
N ARG A 9 -17.92 2.70 -2.22
CA ARG A 9 -16.86 2.98 -3.19
C ARG A 9 -15.76 3.72 -2.44
N VAL A 10 -14.80 2.99 -1.89
CA VAL A 10 -13.49 3.58 -1.59
C VAL A 10 -12.91 3.95 -2.95
N ARG A 11 -13.03 5.21 -3.36
CA ARG A 11 -12.17 5.73 -4.44
C ARG A 11 -10.77 5.63 -3.87
N ALA A 12 -10.04 4.56 -4.19
CA ALA A 12 -8.59 4.65 -4.23
C ALA A 12 -8.31 5.94 -5.00
N GLU A 13 -7.64 6.91 -4.39
CA GLU A 13 -7.30 8.16 -5.07
C GLU A 13 -6.35 7.77 -6.21
N SER A 14 -6.95 7.47 -7.37
CA SER A 14 -6.32 6.91 -8.55
C SER A 14 -5.68 8.04 -9.35
N GLY A 15 -4.86 8.83 -8.65
CA GLY A 15 -4.10 9.94 -9.18
C GLY A 15 -2.64 9.56 -9.45
N PRO A 16 -1.89 10.43 -10.16
CA PRO A 16 -0.45 10.25 -10.32
C PRO A 16 0.22 10.17 -8.94
N ARG A 17 1.19 9.27 -8.79
CA ARG A 17 1.94 9.08 -7.54
C ARG A 17 3.27 9.81 -7.60
N CYS A 18 3.74 10.25 -6.43
CA CYS A 18 5.09 10.77 -6.28
C CYS A 18 6.10 9.74 -6.76
N ARG A 19 7.06 10.16 -7.60
CA ARG A 19 8.09 9.24 -8.13
C ARG A 19 9.00 8.66 -7.04
N TRP A 20 9.15 9.36 -5.91
CA TRP A 20 9.97 8.91 -4.79
C TRP A 20 9.15 8.09 -3.77
N CYS A 21 8.29 8.75 -2.99
CA CYS A 21 7.58 8.11 -1.87
C CYS A 21 6.25 7.44 -2.22
N ARG A 22 5.87 7.39 -3.52
CA ARG A 22 4.64 6.75 -4.03
C ARG A 22 3.31 7.25 -3.46
N ARG A 23 3.31 8.28 -2.59
CA ARG A 23 2.11 8.97 -2.13
C ARG A 23 1.34 9.56 -3.31
N VAL A 24 0.01 9.50 -3.25
CA VAL A 24 -0.86 10.11 -4.26
C VAL A 24 -0.62 11.63 -4.28
N LEU A 25 -0.46 12.19 -5.48
CA LEU A 25 -0.30 13.63 -5.66
C LEU A 25 -1.68 14.29 -5.66
N PRO A 26 -1.81 15.50 -5.07
CA PRO A 26 -3.07 16.22 -5.09
C PRO A 26 -3.47 16.54 -6.53
N GLU A 27 -4.77 16.50 -6.80
CA GLU A 27 -5.33 16.83 -8.10
C GLU A 27 -4.89 18.25 -8.51
N GLN A 28 -4.28 18.36 -9.68
CA GLN A 28 -3.93 19.66 -10.25
C GLN A 28 -5.02 20.13 -11.20
N LYS A 29 -5.63 21.27 -10.89
CA LYS A 29 -6.59 21.95 -11.76
C LYS A 29 -5.87 23.05 -12.55
N GLY A 30 -6.12 23.12 -13.86
CA GLY A 30 -5.57 24.15 -14.76
C GLY A 30 -4.46 23.65 -15.69
N ALA A 31 -4.00 24.54 -16.59
CA ALA A 31 -2.93 24.28 -17.53
C ALA A 31 -1.56 24.41 -16.85
N GLY A 32 -0.60 23.54 -17.19
CA GLY A 32 0.76 23.58 -16.68
C GLY A 32 1.45 22.22 -16.64
N ARG A 33 2.74 22.22 -16.28
CA ARG A 33 3.51 20.99 -16.12
C ARG A 33 2.96 20.16 -14.95
N LYS A 34 2.57 18.92 -15.23
CA LYS A 34 2.12 17.97 -14.21
C LYS A 34 3.20 17.76 -13.13
N ARG A 35 2.79 17.82 -11.86
CA ARG A 35 3.64 17.47 -10.71
C ARG A 35 3.99 16.00 -10.77
N VAL A 36 5.25 15.72 -10.45
CA VAL A 36 5.81 14.35 -10.35
C VAL A 36 6.35 14.05 -8.96
N PHE A 37 6.44 15.07 -8.09
CA PHE A 37 6.90 14.94 -6.70
C PHE A 37 5.94 15.66 -5.75
N CYS A 38 5.77 15.11 -4.55
CA CYS A 38 4.93 15.71 -3.51
C CYS A 38 5.63 16.89 -2.81
N SER A 39 6.96 16.88 -2.72
CA SER A 39 7.77 17.92 -2.06
C SER A 39 9.14 18.10 -2.72
N GLN A 40 9.83 19.20 -2.39
CA GLN A 40 11.20 19.45 -2.84
C GLN A 40 12.18 18.40 -2.28
N ALA A 41 12.01 17.97 -1.03
CA ALA A 41 12.77 16.87 -0.43
C ALA A 41 12.64 15.57 -1.23
N CYS A 42 11.43 15.18 -1.63
CA CYS A 42 11.23 13.97 -2.47
C CYS A 42 11.91 14.07 -3.83
N ARG A 43 12.01 15.28 -4.41
CA ARG A 43 12.77 15.50 -5.65
C ARG A 43 14.27 15.34 -5.43
N GLN A 44 14.79 15.86 -4.32
CA GLN A 44 16.20 15.72 -3.96
C GLN A 44 16.56 14.25 -3.76
N TRP A 45 15.74 13.50 -3.02
CA TRP A 45 15.99 12.08 -2.77
C TRP A 45 15.84 11.20 -4.02
N ASP A 46 14.90 11.47 -4.92
CA ASP A 46 14.85 10.79 -6.23
C ASP A 46 16.13 11.00 -7.03
N TRP A 47 16.70 12.21 -7.01
CA TRP A 47 17.99 12.46 -7.65
C TRP A 47 19.13 11.66 -6.99
N VAL A 48 19.22 11.68 -5.66
CA VAL A 48 20.25 10.92 -4.92
C VAL A 48 20.11 9.41 -5.18
N GLY A 49 18.90 8.88 -5.11
CA GLY A 49 18.61 7.47 -5.38
C GLY A 49 19.03 7.05 -6.78
N ARG A 50 18.77 7.87 -7.80
CA ARG A 50 19.21 7.61 -9.18
C ARG A 50 20.74 7.64 -9.33
N GLN A 51 21.45 8.55 -8.65
CA GLN A 51 22.92 8.55 -8.69
C GLN A 51 23.49 7.25 -8.13
N ARG A 52 22.97 6.80 -6.98
CA ARG A 52 23.41 5.55 -6.36
C ARG A 52 23.03 4.31 -7.15
N ALA A 53 21.84 4.28 -7.74
CA ALA A 53 21.43 3.21 -8.63
C ALA A 53 22.42 3.06 -9.80
N ARG A 54 22.91 4.19 -10.36
CA ARG A 54 23.95 4.17 -11.39
C ARG A 54 25.30 3.63 -10.88
N GLU A 55 25.71 4.02 -9.68
CA GLU A 55 26.93 3.49 -9.04
C GLU A 55 26.86 1.98 -8.84
N LEU A 56 25.69 1.48 -8.44
CA LEU A 56 25.40 0.06 -8.26
C LEU A 56 25.04 -0.68 -9.55
N LYS A 57 25.03 0.01 -10.71
CA LYS A 57 24.64 -0.52 -12.03
C LYS A 57 23.25 -1.18 -12.04
N LEU A 58 22.33 -0.64 -11.24
CA LEU A 58 20.93 -1.03 -11.24
C LEU A 58 20.24 -0.47 -12.49
N SER A 59 19.33 -1.26 -13.05
CA SER A 59 18.42 -0.85 -14.11
C SER A 59 17.40 0.19 -13.62
N GLU A 60 16.69 0.84 -14.54
CA GLU A 60 15.70 1.88 -14.19
C GLU A 60 14.50 1.35 -13.39
N ASP A 61 14.25 0.04 -13.46
CA ASP A 61 13.15 -0.63 -12.77
C ASP A 61 13.59 -1.33 -11.46
N GLU A 62 14.87 -1.21 -11.09
CA GLU A 62 15.44 -1.74 -9.86
C GLU A 62 15.58 -0.66 -8.78
N LEU A 63 15.33 -1.03 -7.53
CA LEU A 63 15.42 -0.12 -6.40
C LEU A 63 15.98 -0.83 -5.17
N VAL A 64 16.78 -0.10 -4.39
CA VAL A 64 17.28 -0.58 -3.10
C VAL A 64 16.24 -0.23 -2.03
N VAL A 65 15.87 -1.21 -1.21
CA VAL A 65 15.01 -1.04 -0.04
C VAL A 65 15.76 -1.58 1.17
N ALA A 66 15.57 -0.97 2.34
CA ALA A 66 16.09 -1.53 3.58
C ALA A 66 15.45 -2.90 3.83
N ARG A 67 16.25 -3.88 4.28
CA ARG A 67 15.76 -5.24 4.53
C ARG A 67 14.60 -5.24 5.54
N GLN A 68 14.72 -4.43 6.59
CA GLN A 68 13.70 -4.28 7.62
C GLN A 68 12.34 -3.82 7.09
N GLU A 69 12.30 -2.98 6.05
CA GLU A 69 11.04 -2.54 5.43
C GLU A 69 10.33 -3.70 4.70
N ILE A 70 11.11 -4.60 4.09
CA ILE A 70 10.60 -5.81 3.45
C ILE A 70 10.14 -6.82 4.51
N ASP A 71 10.93 -7.03 5.56
CA ASP A 71 10.57 -7.94 6.65
C ASP A 71 9.26 -7.49 7.32
N SER A 72 9.13 -6.20 7.64
CA SER A 72 7.89 -5.66 8.21
C SER A 72 6.69 -5.75 7.26
N LEU A 73 6.90 -5.71 5.93
CA LEU A 73 5.82 -5.97 4.97
C LEU A 73 5.40 -7.45 5.01
N TYR A 74 6.35 -8.38 5.09
CA TYR A 74 6.04 -9.80 5.20
C TYR A 74 5.28 -10.13 6.49
N ASP A 75 5.63 -9.49 7.61
CA ASP A 75 4.91 -9.66 8.87
C ASP A 75 3.45 -9.21 8.75
N ASP A 76 3.18 -8.03 8.18
CA ASP A 76 1.80 -7.55 7.95
C ASP A 76 1.02 -8.46 6.99
N LEU A 77 1.67 -8.92 5.91
CA LEU A 77 1.07 -9.86 4.96
C LEU A 77 0.75 -11.20 5.62
N TYR A 78 1.59 -11.66 6.53
CA TYR A 78 1.36 -12.88 7.29
C TYR A 78 0.15 -12.74 8.20
N VAL A 79 -0.01 -11.62 8.90
CA VAL A 79 -1.20 -11.35 9.72
C VAL A 79 -2.47 -11.36 8.86
N LEU A 80 -2.44 -10.77 7.67
CA LEU A 80 -3.57 -10.84 6.72
C LEU A 80 -3.83 -12.27 6.23
N ALA A 81 -2.80 -13.06 5.93
CA ALA A 81 -2.97 -14.45 5.53
C ALA A 81 -3.66 -15.27 6.63
N CYS A 82 -3.23 -15.13 7.89
CA CYS A 82 -3.89 -15.78 9.03
C CYS A 82 -5.36 -15.36 9.16
N ALA A 83 -5.67 -14.07 8.99
CA ALA A 83 -7.05 -13.58 9.02
C ALA A 83 -7.96 -14.25 7.97
N VAL A 84 -7.42 -14.44 6.77
CA VAL A 84 -8.11 -15.12 5.67
C VAL A 84 -8.31 -16.60 6.01
N ASP A 85 -7.24 -17.28 6.45
CA ASP A 85 -7.28 -18.70 6.81
C ASP A 85 -8.28 -18.99 7.93
N ASP A 86 -8.30 -18.17 8.98
CA ASP A 86 -9.22 -18.33 10.12
C ASP A 86 -10.68 -18.10 9.68
N THR A 87 -10.92 -17.07 8.86
CA THR A 87 -12.24 -16.83 8.27
C THR A 87 -12.69 -18.01 7.39
N GLU A 88 -11.81 -18.55 6.56
CA GLU A 88 -12.13 -19.72 5.73
C GLU A 88 -12.46 -20.95 6.58
N ARG A 89 -11.69 -21.20 7.64
CA ARG A 89 -11.93 -22.31 8.56
C ARG A 89 -13.29 -22.17 9.25
N GLU A 90 -13.60 -20.99 9.75
CA GLU A 90 -14.88 -20.70 10.41
C GLU A 90 -16.07 -20.92 9.46
N MET A 91 -15.99 -20.39 8.25
CA MET A 91 -17.02 -20.53 7.22
C MET A 91 -17.25 -21.98 6.78
N LYS A 92 -16.23 -22.83 6.86
CA LYS A 92 -16.32 -24.27 6.57
C LYS A 92 -16.86 -25.08 7.75
N ALA A 93 -16.55 -24.69 8.99
CA ALA A 93 -16.88 -25.45 10.19
C ALA A 93 -18.36 -25.35 10.60
N CYS A 94 -18.97 -24.17 10.45
CA CYS A 94 -20.30 -23.88 10.97
C CYS A 94 -21.17 -23.17 9.92
N LYS A 95 -22.50 -23.24 10.08
CA LYS A 95 -23.39 -22.34 9.34
C LYS A 95 -23.17 -20.91 9.86
N PRO A 96 -22.71 -19.97 9.01
CA PRO A 96 -22.38 -18.63 9.47
C PRO A 96 -23.63 -17.90 9.97
N THR A 97 -23.48 -17.23 11.10
CA THR A 97 -24.46 -16.29 11.63
C THR A 97 -24.10 -14.87 11.22
N VAL A 98 -25.02 -13.92 11.37
CA VAL A 98 -24.70 -12.50 11.11
C VAL A 98 -23.61 -12.00 12.06
N THR A 99 -23.57 -12.49 13.30
CA THR A 99 -22.53 -12.12 14.28
C THR A 99 -21.17 -12.65 13.85
N SER A 100 -21.06 -13.94 13.54
CA SER A 100 -19.78 -14.54 13.13
C SER A 100 -19.25 -13.92 11.83
N LEU A 101 -20.13 -13.59 10.88
CA LEU A 101 -19.74 -12.86 9.66
C LEU A 101 -19.21 -11.45 9.95
N LYS A 102 -19.76 -10.76 10.94
CA LYS A 102 -19.26 -9.44 11.34
C LYS A 102 -17.89 -9.55 11.99
N GLU A 103 -17.71 -10.51 12.89
CA GLU A 103 -16.44 -10.76 13.57
C GLU A 103 -15.32 -11.13 12.58
N ALA A 104 -15.59 -12.04 11.65
CA ALA A 104 -14.65 -12.40 10.58
C ALA A 104 -14.32 -11.21 9.67
N MET A 105 -15.32 -10.39 9.31
CA MET A 105 -15.10 -9.18 8.53
C MET A 105 -14.27 -8.15 9.29
N GLU A 106 -14.54 -7.95 10.58
CA GLU A 106 -13.77 -7.05 11.44
C GLU A 106 -12.32 -7.48 11.54
N TRP A 107 -12.06 -8.78 11.74
CA TRP A 107 -10.71 -9.34 11.72
C TRP A 107 -10.00 -9.04 10.40
N ILE A 108 -10.58 -9.41 9.26
CA ILE A 108 -9.96 -9.17 7.95
C ILE A 108 -9.68 -7.68 7.75
N MET A 109 -10.60 -6.81 8.14
CA MET A 109 -10.44 -5.37 8.01
C MET A 109 -9.33 -4.83 8.92
N ASP A 110 -9.19 -5.34 10.13
CA ASP A 110 -8.11 -4.97 11.05
C ASP A 110 -6.75 -5.41 10.50
N ALA A 111 -6.65 -6.62 9.94
CA ALA A 111 -5.43 -7.11 9.31
C ALA A 111 -5.08 -6.40 7.99
N ALA A 112 -6.07 -5.94 7.22
CA ALA A 112 -5.87 -5.25 5.95
C ALA A 112 -5.55 -3.75 6.11
N ARG A 113 -5.95 -3.11 7.23
CA ARG A 113 -5.76 -1.67 7.47
C ARG A 113 -4.30 -1.21 7.39
N PRO A 114 -3.32 -1.91 8.01
CA PRO A 114 -1.90 -1.54 7.88
C PRO A 114 -1.43 -1.51 6.43
N LEU A 115 -1.94 -2.42 5.59
CA LEU A 115 -1.53 -2.58 4.19
C LEU A 115 -2.20 -1.57 3.25
N ARG A 116 -3.40 -1.09 3.57
CA ARG A 116 -4.24 -0.26 2.68
C ARG A 116 -3.50 0.93 2.07
N ASP A 117 -2.77 1.67 2.91
CA ASP A 117 -2.08 2.91 2.53
C ASP A 117 -0.55 2.78 2.60
N ARG A 118 -0.04 1.56 2.80
CA ARG A 118 1.40 1.32 2.93
C ARG A 118 2.12 1.56 1.61
N THR A 119 3.24 2.26 1.68
CA THR A 119 4.11 2.54 0.53
C THR A 119 5.55 2.21 0.88
N LEU A 120 6.18 1.34 0.09
CA LEU A 120 7.62 1.14 0.16
C LEU A 120 8.31 2.34 -0.51
N THR A 121 9.16 3.02 0.26
CA THR A 121 10.00 4.11 -0.24
C THR A 121 11.40 3.58 -0.48
N PRO A 122 12.04 3.89 -1.63
CA PRO A 122 13.41 3.49 -1.86
C PRO A 122 14.35 4.03 -0.77
N SER A 123 15.37 3.26 -0.43
CA SER A 123 16.42 3.68 0.49
C SER A 123 17.23 4.83 -0.12
N ALA A 124 17.40 5.89 0.67
CA ALA A 124 18.17 7.08 0.33
C ALA A 124 19.44 7.23 1.17
N GLN A 125 19.74 6.27 2.06
CA GLN A 125 20.89 6.30 2.96
C GLN A 125 21.68 4.99 2.81
N PRO A 126 23.02 5.04 2.75
CA PRO A 126 23.81 3.84 3.03
C PRO A 126 23.64 3.52 4.53
N GLU A 127 23.55 2.24 4.85
CA GLU A 127 23.77 1.78 6.23
C GLU A 127 25.21 2.06 6.67
#